data_AF-A0AAF0ZQR2-F1
#
_entry.id   AF-A0AAF0ZQR2-F1
#
_cell.length_a   1.000
_cell.length_b   1.000
_cell.length_c   1.000
_cell.angle_alpha   90.00
_cell.angle_beta   90.00
_cell.angle_gamma   90.00
#
_symmetry.space_group_name_H-M   'P 1'
#
loop_
_entity.id
_entity.type
_entity.pdbx_description
1 polymer ?
#
loop_
_entity_poly.entity_id
_entity_poly.type
_entity_poly.pdbx_seq_one_letter_code
_entity_poly.pdbx_strand_id
1 'polypeptide(L)'
;SSSPSNIRSLLGLAHYYKQFVERFTKITSPLTYMTQKKETFIWFESCFVVYCDASKIGLRCVLMQNGKFIAYASRQLKVHEKNYPTHDLELVAVVFAFKIWRHYLYGVHVDVFTNHKCLQYVFNKKDLNLRQGRWLELLKDYDMSVLYHPGKSNVVVDALK
;
A
#
# COMPACT_ATOMS: atom_id res chain seq x y z
N SER A 1 11.57 -1.93 -24.93
CA SER A 1 12.92 -1.64 -24.38
C SER A 1 13.35 -0.26 -24.87
N SER A 2 13.56 0.70 -23.98
CA SER A 2 14.08 2.02 -24.35
C SER A 2 15.58 1.93 -24.65
N SER A 3 16.01 2.44 -25.81
CA SER A 3 17.42 2.42 -26.25
C SER A 3 18.33 3.24 -25.32
N PRO A 4 19.57 2.80 -25.02
CA PRO A 4 20.56 3.56 -24.24
C PRO A 4 20.81 4.98 -24.74
N SER A 5 20.62 5.23 -26.04
CA SER A 5 20.74 6.57 -26.63
C SER A 5 19.64 7.53 -26.17
N ASN A 6 18.41 7.06 -25.98
CA ASN A 6 17.29 7.89 -25.50
C ASN A 6 17.46 8.27 -24.02
N ILE A 7 18.08 7.40 -23.22
CA ILE A 7 18.36 7.68 -21.80
C ILE A 7 19.45 8.76 -21.67
N ARG A 8 20.47 8.73 -22.54
CA ARG A 8 21.55 9.74 -22.56
C ARG A 8 21.02 11.11 -22.99
N SER A 9 20.13 11.19 -23.98
CA SER A 9 19.52 12.46 -24.39
C SER A 9 18.63 13.05 -23.29
N LEU A 10 17.84 12.21 -22.61
CA LEU A 10 16.99 12.63 -21.49
C LEU A 10 17.80 13.08 -20.26
N LEU A 11 18.90 12.39 -19.95
CA LEU A 11 19.86 12.82 -18.92
C LEU A 11 20.50 14.17 -19.27
N GLY A 12 20.84 14.40 -20.55
CA GLY A 12 21.37 15.68 -21.02
C GLY A 12 20.38 16.83 -20.76
N LEU A 13 19.10 16.62 -21.08
CA LEU A 13 18.03 17.58 -20.79
C LEU A 13 17.82 17.77 -19.28
N ALA A 14 17.82 16.70 -18.50
CA ALA A 14 17.69 16.79 -17.05
C ALA A 14 18.85 17.59 -16.42
N HIS A 15 20.08 17.40 -16.93
CA HIS A 15 21.28 18.09 -16.43
C HIS A 15 21.19 19.62 -16.60
N TYR A 16 20.49 20.10 -17.63
CA TYR A 16 20.21 21.52 -17.83
C TYR A 16 19.39 22.12 -16.67
N TYR A 17 18.45 21.36 -16.10
CA TYR A 17 17.59 21.81 -15.01
C TYR A 17 18.14 21.49 -13.61
N LYS A 18 19.34 20.90 -13.49
CA LYS A 18 19.89 20.44 -12.20
C LYS A 18 20.01 21.54 -11.13
N GLN A 19 20.16 22.80 -11.56
CA GLN A 19 20.31 23.96 -10.67
C GLN A 19 19.00 24.37 -9.99
N PHE A 20 17.85 23.89 -10.48
CA PHE A 20 16.53 24.22 -9.96
C PHE A 20 15.88 23.06 -9.19
N VAL A 21 16.53 21.89 -9.13
CA VAL A 21 15.98 20.67 -8.52
C VAL A 21 16.85 20.25 -7.34
N GLU A 22 16.30 20.40 -6.13
CA GLU A 22 16.98 19.96 -4.92
C GLU A 22 17.19 18.43 -4.94
N ARG A 23 18.37 17.95 -4.50
CA ARG A 23 18.75 16.52 -4.51
C ARG A 23 18.71 15.85 -5.89
N PHE A 24 18.90 16.63 -6.96
CA PHE A 24 18.95 16.14 -8.34
C PHE A 24 19.83 14.89 -8.53
N THR A 25 21.03 14.87 -7.92
CA THR A 25 21.95 13.72 -8.01
C THR A 25 21.36 12.41 -7.49
N LYS A 26 20.49 12.46 -6.47
CA LYS A 26 19.78 11.29 -5.92
C LYS A 26 18.65 10.82 -6.85
N ILE A 27 18.05 11.74 -7.59
CA ILE A 27 16.98 11.47 -8.55
C ILE A 27 17.58 10.90 -9.85
N THR A 28 18.75 11.40 -10.28
CA THR A 28 19.39 10.95 -11.51
C THR A 28 20.38 9.82 -11.34
N SER A 29 20.82 9.51 -10.10
CA SER A 29 21.76 8.40 -9.85
C SER A 29 21.33 7.08 -10.51
N PRO A 30 20.04 6.68 -10.54
CA PRO A 30 19.65 5.45 -11.20
C PRO A 30 19.77 5.54 -12.74
N LEU A 31 19.43 6.69 -13.33
CA LEU A 31 19.60 6.96 -14.76
C LEU A 31 21.08 6.98 -15.17
N THR A 32 21.96 7.54 -14.33
CA THR A 32 23.42 7.55 -14.56
C THR A 32 23.99 6.14 -14.49
N TYR A 33 23.45 5.28 -13.62
CA TYR A 33 23.84 3.87 -13.54
C TYR A 33 23.42 3.09 -14.81
N MET A 34 22.25 3.42 -15.37
CA MET A 34 21.72 2.83 -16.61
C MET A 34 22.52 3.15 -17.87
N THR A 35 23.31 4.22 -17.90
CA THR A 35 24.17 4.52 -19.06
C THR A 35 25.46 3.71 -19.09
N GLN A 36 25.84 3.13 -17.94
CA GLN A 36 27.10 2.40 -17.73
C GLN A 36 26.94 0.88 -17.82
N LYS A 37 25.79 0.32 -17.44
CA LYS A 37 25.52 -1.13 -17.48
C LYS A 37 24.25 -1.48 -18.25
N LYS A 38 24.30 -2.60 -18.97
CA LYS A 38 23.21 -3.17 -19.78
C LYS A 38 22.15 -3.91 -18.92
N GLU A 39 21.90 -3.43 -17.69
CA GLU A 39 20.92 -4.02 -16.77
C GLU A 39 19.58 -3.27 -16.91
N THR A 40 18.49 -4.03 -17.02
CA THR A 40 17.13 -3.49 -17.12
C THR A 40 16.76 -2.79 -15.82
N PHE A 41 16.54 -1.48 -15.89
CA PHE A 41 16.01 -0.70 -14.79
C PHE A 41 14.59 -1.16 -14.47
N ILE A 42 14.41 -1.75 -13.30
CA ILE A 42 13.08 -2.02 -12.75
C ILE A 42 12.61 -0.69 -12.16
N TRP A 43 11.61 -0.07 -12.78
CA TRP A 43 10.90 1.03 -12.14
C TRP A 43 10.35 0.49 -10.83
N PHE A 44 10.86 0.97 -9.69
CA PHE A 44 10.13 0.80 -8.44
C PHE A 44 8.88 1.67 -8.59
N GLU A 45 7.79 1.08 -9.06
CA GLU A 45 6.47 1.64 -8.83
C GLU A 45 6.40 1.93 -7.32
N SER A 46 5.97 3.15 -6.98
CA SER A 46 5.92 3.59 -5.60
C SER A 46 4.77 2.88 -4.89
N CYS A 47 4.96 1.60 -4.57
CA CYS A 47 3.93 0.77 -3.96
C CYS A 47 3.65 1.28 -2.54
N PHE A 48 2.38 1.60 -2.30
CA PHE A 48 1.92 1.81 -0.94
C PHE A 48 1.70 0.47 -0.28
N VAL A 49 2.06 0.40 0.99
CA VAL A 49 1.84 -0.75 1.83
C VAL A 49 0.95 -0.33 2.99
N VAL A 50 -0.15 -1.06 3.17
CA VAL A 50 -1.09 -0.84 4.26
C VAL A 50 -1.06 -2.06 5.17
N TYR A 51 -0.70 -1.86 6.43
CA TYR A 51 -0.84 -2.89 7.45
C TYR A 51 -2.14 -2.66 8.21
N CYS A 52 -2.96 -3.69 8.31
CA CYS A 52 -4.22 -3.68 9.04
C CYS A 52 -4.21 -4.71 10.17
N ASP A 53 -4.76 -4.32 11.31
CA ASP A 53 -5.02 -5.19 12.45
C ASP A 53 -6.40 -4.88 13.04
N ALA A 54 -7.17 -5.93 13.34
CA ALA A 54 -8.45 -5.80 14.01
C ALA A 54 -8.46 -6.61 15.31
N SER A 55 -9.00 -6.00 16.35
CA SER A 55 -9.20 -6.64 17.65
C SER A 55 -10.63 -6.41 18.12
N LYS A 56 -11.03 -7.10 19.20
CA LYS A 56 -12.31 -6.83 19.86
C LYS A 56 -12.38 -5.45 20.56
N ILE A 57 -11.27 -4.72 20.60
CA ILE A 57 -11.18 -3.38 21.20
C ILE A 57 -11.32 -2.30 20.11
N GLY A 58 -10.63 -2.50 18.97
CA GLY A 58 -10.57 -1.50 17.92
C GLY A 58 -9.83 -1.97 16.67
N LEU A 59 -9.78 -1.06 15.70
CA LEU A 59 -9.11 -1.22 14.42
C LEU A 59 -7.85 -0.36 14.42
N ARG A 60 -6.79 -0.86 13.79
CA ARG A 60 -5.52 -0.15 13.65
C ARG A 60 -4.97 -0.38 12.25
N CYS A 61 -4.45 0.70 11.67
CA CYS A 61 -3.86 0.68 10.34
C CYS A 61 -2.59 1.53 10.30
N VAL A 62 -1.62 1.10 9.51
CA VAL A 62 -0.38 1.85 9.21
C VAL A 62 -0.22 1.96 7.70
N LEU A 63 0.07 3.16 7.21
CA LEU A 63 0.42 3.43 5.82
C LEU A 63 1.94 3.61 5.70
N MET A 64 2.53 2.87 4.77
CA MET A 64 3.95 2.97 4.43
C MET A 64 4.15 3.15 2.93
N GLN A 65 5.26 3.78 2.56
CA GLN A 65 5.71 3.89 1.17
C GLN A 65 7.22 3.77 1.14
N ASN A 66 7.74 2.92 0.26
CA ASN A 66 9.19 2.70 0.10
C ASN A 66 9.90 2.41 1.44
N GLY A 67 9.27 1.59 2.28
CA GLY A 67 9.78 1.20 3.61
C GLY A 67 9.73 2.31 4.68
N LYS A 68 9.11 3.45 4.39
CA LYS A 68 8.96 4.57 5.34
C LYS A 68 7.54 4.69 5.83
N PHE A 69 7.40 5.00 7.10
CA PHE A 69 6.12 5.32 7.72
C PHE A 69 5.58 6.67 7.20
N ILE A 70 4.32 6.69 6.80
CA ILE A 70 3.60 7.91 6.40
C ILE A 70 2.59 8.31 7.45
N ALA A 71 1.71 7.38 7.84
CA ALA A 71 0.58 7.68 8.70
C ALA A 71 0.13 6.47 9.51
N TYR A 72 -0.47 6.75 10.67
CA TYR A 72 -1.17 5.79 11.52
C TYR A 72 -2.62 6.23 11.70
N ALA A 73 -3.53 5.27 11.68
CA ALA A 73 -4.94 5.50 11.97
C ALA A 73 -5.47 4.41 12.90
N SER A 74 -6.25 4.79 13.90
CA SER A 74 -6.94 3.84 14.76
C SER A 74 -8.28 4.37 15.20
N ARG A 75 -9.20 3.46 15.54
CA ARG A 75 -10.45 3.80 16.22
C ARG A 75 -10.98 2.62 17.01
N GLN A 76 -11.75 2.91 18.06
CA GLN A 76 -12.51 1.89 18.76
C GLN A 76 -13.65 1.33 17.88
N LEU A 77 -14.06 0.10 18.17
CA LEU A 77 -15.22 -0.50 17.52
C LEU A 77 -16.51 0.22 17.91
N LYS A 78 -17.36 0.48 16.92
CA LYS A 78 -18.73 0.93 17.18
C LYS A 78 -19.51 -0.17 17.88
N VAL A 79 -20.55 0.20 18.63
CA VAL A 79 -21.37 -0.74 19.42
C VAL A 79 -21.84 -1.93 18.57
N HIS A 80 -22.29 -1.69 17.34
CA HIS A 80 -22.75 -2.74 16.43
C HIS A 80 -21.61 -3.57 15.82
N GLU A 81 -20.39 -3.04 15.70
CA GLU A 81 -19.22 -3.75 15.17
C GLU A 81 -18.68 -4.77 16.17
N LYS A 82 -18.90 -4.59 17.49
CA LYS A 82 -18.42 -5.51 18.53
C LYS A 82 -18.93 -6.95 18.34
N ASN A 83 -20.13 -7.09 17.76
CA ASN A 83 -20.78 -8.36 17.49
C ASN A 83 -20.32 -9.02 16.19
N TYR A 84 -19.43 -8.39 15.43
CA TYR A 84 -18.95 -8.95 14.17
C TYR A 84 -18.00 -10.11 14.42
N PRO A 85 -18.04 -11.15 13.57
CA PRO A 85 -17.02 -12.20 13.60
C PRO A 85 -15.66 -11.61 13.24
N THR A 86 -14.57 -12.25 13.66
CA THR A 86 -13.20 -11.74 13.48
C THR A 86 -12.88 -11.43 12.02
N HIS A 87 -13.27 -12.30 11.09
CA HIS A 87 -13.04 -12.06 9.66
C HIS A 87 -13.75 -10.80 9.12
N ASP A 88 -14.92 -10.44 9.67
CA ASP A 88 -15.60 -9.20 9.32
C ASP A 88 -14.90 -7.99 9.93
N LEU A 89 -14.39 -8.10 11.16
CA LEU A 89 -13.62 -7.03 11.80
C LEU A 89 -12.35 -6.71 11.01
N GLU A 90 -11.66 -7.75 10.54
CA GLU A 90 -10.50 -7.65 9.66
C GLU A 90 -10.84 -6.93 8.35
N LEU A 91 -11.97 -7.29 7.71
CA LEU A 91 -12.44 -6.58 6.52
C LEU A 91 -12.80 -5.11 6.82
N VAL A 92 -13.39 -4.83 7.98
CA VAL A 92 -13.66 -3.45 8.41
C VAL A 92 -12.36 -2.66 8.58
N ALA A 93 -11.28 -3.26 9.07
CA ALA A 93 -9.98 -2.59 9.19
C ALA A 93 -9.46 -2.15 7.81
N VAL A 94 -9.54 -3.03 6.81
CA VAL A 94 -9.16 -2.68 5.42
C VAL A 94 -10.04 -1.56 4.89
N VAL A 95 -11.37 -1.68 4.99
CA VAL A 95 -12.30 -0.63 4.54
C VAL A 95 -12.04 0.70 5.24
N PHE A 96 -11.69 0.66 6.53
CA PHE A 96 -11.35 1.84 7.32
C PHE A 96 -10.09 2.54 6.79
N ALA A 97 -9.02 1.79 6.52
CA ALA A 97 -7.79 2.33 5.94
C ALA A 97 -8.05 3.02 4.58
N PHE A 98 -8.78 2.34 3.68
CA PHE A 98 -9.06 2.84 2.34
C PHE A 98 -9.98 4.07 2.35
N LYS A 99 -10.88 4.19 3.33
CA LYS A 99 -11.69 5.40 3.50
C LYS A 99 -10.88 6.61 3.95
N ILE A 100 -9.95 6.42 4.90
CA ILE A 100 -9.12 7.53 5.40
C ILE A 100 -8.10 7.96 4.36
N TRP A 101 -7.41 7.00 3.75
CA TRP A 101 -6.28 7.25 2.85
C TRP A 101 -6.66 7.18 1.38
N ARG A 102 -7.93 7.38 1.03
CA ARG A 102 -8.40 7.41 -0.36
C ARG A 102 -7.53 8.31 -1.25
N HIS A 103 -7.11 9.46 -0.73
CA HIS A 103 -6.26 10.41 -1.44
C HIS A 103 -4.83 9.92 -1.72
N TYR A 104 -4.34 8.92 -0.98
CA TYR A 104 -3.06 8.26 -1.25
C TYR A 104 -3.20 7.02 -2.13
N LEU A 105 -4.27 6.25 -1.91
CA LEU A 105 -4.40 4.89 -2.44
C LEU A 105 -5.12 4.82 -3.79
N TYR A 106 -5.80 5.88 -4.22
CA TYR A 106 -6.57 5.86 -5.46
C TYR A 106 -5.66 5.92 -6.69
N GLY A 107 -5.83 4.98 -7.63
CA GLY A 107 -5.10 4.93 -8.89
C GLY A 107 -3.67 4.38 -8.79
N VAL A 108 -3.30 3.76 -7.67
CA VAL A 108 -1.99 3.14 -7.44
C VAL A 108 -2.17 1.73 -6.88
N HIS A 109 -1.20 0.85 -7.16
CA HIS A 109 -1.18 -0.49 -6.59
C HIS A 109 -0.88 -0.44 -5.08
N VAL A 110 -1.65 -1.19 -4.29
CA VAL A 110 -1.52 -1.23 -2.84
C VAL A 110 -1.40 -2.66 -2.33
N ASP A 111 -0.33 -2.94 -1.60
CA ASP A 111 -0.20 -4.19 -0.85
C ASP A 111 -0.83 -4.03 0.53
N VAL A 112 -1.82 -4.86 0.83
CA VAL A 112 -2.50 -4.88 2.13
C VAL A 112 -2.06 -6.10 2.93
N PHE A 113 -1.38 -5.86 4.04
CA PHE A 113 -0.99 -6.90 4.99
C PHE A 113 -1.98 -7.02 6.14
N THR A 114 -2.41 -8.26 6.42
CA THR A 114 -3.28 -8.63 7.54
C THR A 114 -2.73 -9.87 8.24
N ASN A 115 -2.95 -9.96 9.55
CA ASN A 115 -2.61 -11.13 10.36
C ASN A 115 -3.64 -12.27 10.26
N HIS A 116 -4.65 -12.16 9.39
CA HIS A 116 -5.73 -13.13 9.32
C HIS A 116 -5.86 -13.77 7.92
N LYS A 117 -5.50 -15.06 7.82
CA LYS A 117 -5.46 -15.82 6.55
C LYS A 117 -6.77 -15.77 5.76
N CYS A 118 -7.93 -15.72 6.44
CA CYS A 118 -9.22 -15.78 5.74
C CYS A 118 -9.47 -14.59 4.81
N LEU A 119 -8.83 -13.44 5.04
CA LEU A 119 -9.01 -12.26 4.20
C LEU A 119 -8.49 -12.44 2.77
N GLN A 120 -7.53 -13.34 2.55
CA GLN A 120 -7.01 -13.65 1.20
C GLN A 120 -8.09 -14.22 0.27
N TYR A 121 -9.15 -14.81 0.84
CA TYR A 121 -10.20 -15.47 0.08
C TYR A 121 -11.52 -14.68 0.09
N VAL A 122 -11.58 -13.53 0.75
CA VAL A 122 -12.82 -12.74 0.90
C VAL A 122 -13.36 -12.26 -0.45
N PHE A 123 -12.49 -11.95 -1.42
CA PHE A 123 -12.90 -11.55 -2.77
C PHE A 123 -13.50 -12.68 -3.61
N ASN A 124 -13.23 -13.94 -3.28
CA ASN A 124 -13.69 -15.11 -4.05
C ASN A 124 -14.94 -15.77 -3.45
N LYS A 125 -15.47 -15.24 -2.34
CA LYS A 125 -16.60 -15.83 -1.63
C LYS A 125 -17.90 -15.56 -2.40
N LYS A 126 -18.65 -16.61 -2.74
CA LYS A 126 -19.90 -16.52 -3.52
C LYS A 126 -21.08 -15.97 -2.71
N ASP A 127 -21.14 -16.30 -1.42
CA ASP A 127 -22.21 -15.86 -0.53
C ASP A 127 -21.72 -14.72 0.36
N LEU A 128 -22.07 -13.50 -0.03
CA LEU A 128 -21.76 -12.27 0.69
C LEU A 128 -23.03 -11.71 1.31
N ASN A 129 -22.95 -11.32 2.58
CA ASN A 129 -24.03 -10.53 3.19
C ASN A 129 -24.03 -9.11 2.57
N LEU A 130 -25.18 -8.44 2.53
CA LEU A 130 -25.37 -7.06 2.03
C LEU A 130 -24.29 -6.09 2.51
N ARG A 131 -23.86 -6.22 3.77
CA ARG A 131 -22.78 -5.41 4.35
C ARG A 131 -21.43 -5.67 3.69
N GLN A 132 -21.05 -6.93 3.55
CA GLN A 132 -19.80 -7.34 2.88
C GLN A 132 -19.83 -6.94 1.40
N GLY A 133 -21.00 -7.05 0.75
CA GLY A 133 -21.22 -6.58 -0.61
C GLY A 133 -20.85 -5.11 -0.79
N ARG A 134 -21.39 -4.22 0.05
CA ARG A 134 -21.06 -2.77 0.01
C ARG A 134 -19.58 -2.47 0.25
N TRP A 135 -18.93 -3.24 1.11
CA TRP A 135 -17.50 -3.08 1.39
C TRP A 135 -16.65 -3.53 0.21
N LEU A 136 -17.01 -4.66 -0.40
CA LEU A 136 -16.31 -5.17 -1.58
C LEU A 136 -16.52 -4.29 -2.81
N GLU A 137 -17.71 -3.71 -2.98
CA GLU A 137 -17.96 -2.71 -4.02
C GLU A 137 -16.99 -1.52 -3.90
N LEU A 138 -16.78 -1.00 -2.69
CA LEU A 138 -15.79 0.04 -2.45
C LEU A 138 -14.37 -0.42 -2.77
N LEU A 139 -13.99 -1.64 -2.39
CA LEU A 139 -12.63 -2.14 -2.58
C LEU A 139 -12.32 -2.52 -4.04
N LYS A 140 -13.34 -2.85 -4.85
CA LYS A 140 -13.19 -3.17 -6.27
C LYS A 140 -12.66 -2.01 -7.11
N ASP A 141 -12.86 -0.77 -6.66
CA ASP A 141 -12.34 0.42 -7.34
C ASP A 141 -10.82 0.59 -7.18
N TYR A 142 -10.16 -0.22 -6.32
CA TYR A 142 -8.74 -0.12 -6.03
C TYR A 142 -7.97 -1.31 -6.61
N ASP A 143 -6.80 -1.02 -7.14
CA ASP A 143 -5.81 -2.04 -7.49
C ASP A 143 -5.05 -2.44 -6.22
N MET A 144 -5.42 -3.59 -5.64
CA MET A 144 -4.84 -4.04 -4.37
C MET A 144 -4.62 -5.54 -4.30
N SER A 145 -3.55 -5.93 -3.62
CA SER A 145 -3.22 -7.32 -3.28
C SER A 145 -3.36 -7.53 -1.78
N VAL A 146 -4.11 -8.55 -1.34
CA VAL A 146 -4.20 -8.91 0.09
C VAL A 146 -3.22 -10.01 0.42
N LEU A 147 -2.22 -9.66 1.22
CA LEU A 147 -1.13 -10.52 1.63
C LEU A 147 -1.30 -10.91 3.11
N TYR A 148 -1.19 -12.19 3.40
CA TYR A 148 -1.15 -12.67 4.76
C TYR A 148 0.26 -12.51 5.33
N HIS A 149 0.35 -11.91 6.51
CA HIS A 149 1.59 -11.85 7.27
C HIS A 149 1.39 -12.47 8.65
N PRO A 150 2.13 -13.52 9.04
CA PRO A 150 2.00 -14.12 10.36
C PRO A 150 2.28 -13.07 11.44
N GLY A 151 1.44 -12.98 12.47
CA GLY A 151 1.45 -11.89 13.46
C GLY A 151 2.77 -11.56 14.17
N LYS A 152 3.79 -12.45 14.14
CA LYS A 152 5.15 -12.15 14.65
C LYS A 152 5.89 -11.08 13.84
N SER A 153 5.50 -10.83 12.59
CA SER A 153 6.18 -9.87 11.72
C SER A 153 5.37 -8.59 11.45
N ASN A 154 4.19 -8.44 12.09
CA ASN A 154 3.46 -7.16 12.12
C ASN A 154 4.05 -6.18 13.16
N VAL A 155 5.37 -6.26 13.37
CA VAL A 155 6.14 -5.51 14.37
C VAL A 155 5.90 -4.01 14.23
N VAL A 156 5.64 -3.52 13.01
CA VAL A 156 5.35 -2.09 12.78
C VAL A 156 4.04 -1.65 13.45
N VAL A 157 2.97 -2.46 13.36
CA VAL A 157 1.69 -2.11 14.01
C VAL A 157 1.75 -2.36 15.51
N ASP A 158 2.44 -3.41 15.93
CA ASP A 158 2.61 -3.76 17.35
C ASP A 158 3.58 -2.85 18.10
N ALA A 159 4.59 -2.28 17.43
CA ALA A 159 5.53 -1.32 18.02
C ALA A 159 4.92 0.07 18.24
N LEU A 160 3.72 0.32 17.69
CA LEU A 160 2.94 1.54 17.93
C LEU A 160 1.91 1.36 19.07
N LYS A 161 1.98 0.25 19.84
CA LYS A 161 1.15 0.01 21.02
C LYS A 161 1.63 0.78 22.24
#